data_AF-A0A2V1IQD6-F1
#
_entry.id   AF-A0A2V1IQD6-F1
#
_cell.length_a   1.000
_cell.length_b   1.000
_cell.length_c   1.000
_cell.angle_alpha   90.00
_cell.angle_beta   90.00
_cell.angle_gamma   90.00
#
_symmetry.space_group_name_H-M   'P 1'
#
loop_
_entity.id
_entity.type
_entity.pdbx_description
1 polymer ?
#
loop_
_entity_poly.entity_id
_entity_poly.type
_entity_poly.pdbx_seq_one_letter_code
_entity_poly.pdbx_strand_id
1 'polypeptide(L)'
;MSKENENPTEGFLGNIAEELGTLSGTCNEIKEAQLNCATTDDLAKFKDELDNNLVLYTHAIRTSTENCEGAVNQSTDQICDSITDFKDDFNQKFDDFRANPPVQKVEKTIRIARESWQWYLTLGFTVFSTLLFFAMTFWQEGRIEQCRISDIKYHYILMNGGVGTVGLDSIESWFNDPKKVKQIEAEVRAYEERVQETARALDQKHRLEEKINELNTQSQNSKK
;
A
#
# COMPACT_ATOMS: atom_id res chain seq x y z
N MET A 1 -83.25 105.82 -47.48
CA MET A 1 -83.43 105.54 -46.04
C MET A 1 -82.04 105.35 -45.45
N SER A 2 -81.76 106.15 -44.41
CA SER A 2 -80.67 106.07 -43.43
C SER A 2 -79.21 105.97 -43.88
N LYS A 3 -78.52 107.07 -43.54
CA LYS A 3 -77.09 107.19 -43.22
C LYS A 3 -76.62 106.02 -42.37
N GLU A 4 -75.44 105.49 -42.65
CA GLU A 4 -74.41 105.32 -41.62
C GLU A 4 -73.01 105.28 -42.25
N ASN A 5 -72.11 106.01 -41.63
CA ASN A 5 -70.72 106.19 -42.01
C ASN A 5 -69.93 105.07 -41.35
N GLU A 6 -69.80 103.91 -42.00
CA GLU A 6 -68.95 102.82 -41.48
C GLU A 6 -67.48 103.15 -41.76
N ASN A 7 -66.88 103.74 -40.74
CA ASN A 7 -65.52 104.21 -40.70
C ASN A 7 -64.55 103.00 -40.76
N PRO A 8 -63.55 102.96 -41.68
CA PRO A 8 -62.57 101.85 -41.80
C PRO A 8 -61.66 101.65 -40.56
N THR A 9 -61.96 102.36 -39.48
CA THR A 9 -61.19 102.43 -38.23
C THR A 9 -61.65 101.38 -37.20
N GLU A 10 -62.87 100.84 -37.28
CA GLU A 10 -63.44 99.99 -36.21
C GLU A 10 -62.93 98.53 -36.23
N GLY A 11 -62.83 97.90 -37.41
CA GLY A 11 -62.19 96.58 -37.56
C GLY A 11 -60.67 96.61 -37.32
N PHE A 12 -60.05 97.76 -37.56
CA PHE A 12 -58.62 97.99 -37.30
C PHE A 12 -58.34 98.04 -35.79
N LEU A 13 -59.21 98.70 -35.01
CA LEU A 13 -59.09 98.79 -33.55
C LEU A 13 -59.38 97.45 -32.85
N GLY A 14 -60.30 96.63 -33.37
CA GLY A 14 -60.60 95.30 -32.83
C GLY A 14 -59.42 94.33 -32.96
N ASN A 15 -58.80 94.26 -34.14
CA ASN A 15 -57.61 93.43 -34.37
C ASN A 15 -56.43 93.88 -33.48
N ILE A 16 -56.26 95.19 -33.28
CA ILE A 16 -55.23 95.72 -32.37
C ILE A 16 -55.50 95.28 -30.92
N ALA A 17 -56.74 95.26 -30.46
CA ALA A 17 -57.07 94.82 -29.10
C ALA A 17 -56.78 93.33 -28.87
N GLU A 18 -57.05 92.48 -29.87
CA GLU A 18 -56.73 91.06 -29.84
C GLU A 18 -55.22 90.78 -29.90
N GLU A 19 -54.49 91.49 -30.76
CA GLU A 19 -53.03 91.46 -30.82
C GLU A 19 -52.38 91.92 -29.51
N LEU A 20 -52.93 92.95 -28.86
CA LEU A 20 -52.46 93.39 -27.53
C LEU A 20 -52.78 92.38 -26.43
N GLY A 21 -53.93 91.71 -26.50
CA GLY A 21 -54.32 90.66 -25.56
C GLY A 21 -53.42 89.42 -25.66
N THR A 22 -53.13 88.96 -26.89
CA THR A 22 -52.20 87.85 -27.16
C THR A 22 -50.77 88.22 -26.76
N LEU A 23 -50.30 89.43 -27.09
CA LEU A 23 -48.99 89.93 -26.66
C LEU A 23 -48.86 89.97 -25.13
N SER A 24 -49.90 90.40 -24.42
CA SER A 24 -49.95 90.41 -22.96
C SER A 24 -49.87 88.99 -22.37
N GLY A 25 -50.60 88.03 -22.95
CA GLY A 25 -50.55 86.63 -22.56
C GLY A 25 -49.15 86.03 -22.74
N THR A 26 -48.55 86.20 -23.93
CA THR A 26 -47.18 85.75 -24.21
C THR A 26 -46.16 86.43 -23.31
N CYS A 27 -46.35 87.71 -22.98
CA CYS A 27 -45.47 88.42 -22.05
C CYS A 27 -45.52 87.83 -20.62
N ASN A 28 -46.72 87.45 -20.16
CA ASN A 28 -46.88 86.85 -18.84
C ASN A 28 -46.27 85.43 -18.79
N GLU A 29 -46.44 84.64 -19.85
CA GLU A 29 -45.77 83.33 -20.00
C GLU A 29 -44.24 83.46 -20.04
N ILE A 30 -43.70 84.43 -20.78
CA ILE A 30 -42.25 84.70 -20.81
C ILE A 30 -41.74 85.07 -19.42
N LYS A 31 -42.48 85.89 -18.68
CA LYS A 31 -42.12 86.28 -17.32
C LYS A 31 -42.08 85.08 -16.37
N GLU A 32 -43.09 84.22 -16.39
CA GLU A 32 -43.10 83.01 -15.56
C GLU A 32 -41.98 82.03 -15.96
N ALA A 33 -41.71 81.89 -17.26
CA ALA A 33 -40.59 81.08 -17.75
C ALA A 33 -39.24 81.63 -17.29
N GLN A 34 -39.05 82.96 -17.31
CA GLN A 34 -37.83 83.60 -16.81
C GLN A 34 -37.68 83.50 -15.29
N LEU A 35 -38.79 83.56 -14.53
CA LEU A 35 -38.75 83.43 -13.08
C LEU A 35 -38.41 82.00 -12.61
N ASN A 36 -38.79 80.99 -13.42
CA ASN A 36 -38.55 79.58 -13.13
C ASN A 36 -37.27 79.04 -13.79
N CYS A 37 -36.59 79.81 -14.65
CA CYS A 37 -35.33 79.38 -15.25
C CYS A 37 -34.16 79.61 -14.29
N ALA A 38 -33.23 78.64 -14.25
CA ALA A 38 -31.99 78.81 -13.52
C ALA A 38 -31.20 79.98 -14.09
N THR A 39 -30.71 80.86 -13.21
CA THR A 39 -29.94 82.02 -13.61
C THR A 39 -28.47 81.68 -13.78
N THR A 40 -27.72 82.55 -14.45
CA THR A 40 -26.25 82.43 -14.54
C THR A 40 -25.59 82.48 -13.16
N ASP A 41 -26.18 83.18 -12.19
CA ASP A 41 -25.68 83.24 -10.82
C ASP A 41 -25.87 81.93 -10.06
N ASP A 42 -26.97 81.21 -10.29
CA ASP A 42 -27.20 79.88 -9.71
C ASP A 42 -26.19 78.87 -10.23
N LEU A 43 -25.89 78.95 -11.53
CA LEU A 43 -24.85 78.12 -12.15
C LEU A 43 -23.45 78.45 -11.60
N ALA A 44 -23.16 79.73 -11.34
CA ALA A 44 -21.90 80.15 -10.73
C ALA A 44 -21.75 79.61 -9.30
N LYS A 45 -22.80 79.70 -8.48
CA LYS A 45 -22.80 79.13 -7.11
C LYS A 45 -22.61 77.62 -7.12
N PHE A 46 -23.31 76.91 -8.00
CA PHE A 46 -23.17 75.46 -8.13
C PHE A 46 -21.75 75.08 -8.57
N LYS A 47 -21.16 75.83 -9.50
CA LYS A 47 -19.77 75.65 -9.91
C LYS A 47 -18.81 75.82 -8.73
N ASP A 48 -18.97 76.89 -7.95
CA ASP A 48 -18.10 77.15 -6.80
C ASP A 48 -18.26 76.06 -5.73
N GLU A 49 -19.47 75.58 -5.47
CA GLU A 49 -19.73 74.46 -4.55
C GLU A 49 -19.09 73.16 -5.05
N LEU A 50 -19.20 72.87 -6.35
CA LEU A 50 -18.59 71.71 -6.98
C LEU A 50 -17.06 71.77 -6.90
N ASP A 51 -16.47 72.93 -7.21
CA ASP A 51 -15.01 73.13 -7.15
C ASP A 51 -14.49 72.95 -5.72
N ASN A 52 -15.18 73.52 -4.72
CA ASN A 52 -14.82 73.36 -3.31
C ASN A 52 -14.91 71.90 -2.85
N ASN A 53 -16.01 71.22 -3.18
CA ASN A 53 -16.17 69.81 -2.84
C ASN A 53 -15.10 68.95 -3.53
N LEU A 54 -14.80 69.20 -4.80
CA LEU A 54 -13.77 68.48 -5.54
C LEU A 54 -12.40 68.65 -4.91
N VAL A 55 -12.04 69.87 -4.49
CA VAL A 55 -10.79 70.14 -3.77
C VAL A 55 -10.73 69.39 -2.44
N LEU A 56 -11.82 69.40 -1.67
CA LEU A 56 -11.90 68.70 -0.38
C LEU A 56 -11.74 67.18 -0.55
N TYR A 57 -12.48 66.57 -1.49
CA TYR A 57 -12.36 65.14 -1.79
C TYR A 57 -10.96 64.77 -2.29
N THR A 58 -10.36 65.61 -3.14
CA THR A 58 -8.99 65.39 -3.64
C THR A 58 -7.98 65.43 -2.50
N HIS A 59 -8.13 66.35 -1.55
CA HIS A 59 -7.27 66.41 -0.37
C HIS A 59 -7.45 65.18 0.51
N ALA A 60 -8.70 64.77 0.78
CA ALA A 60 -8.98 63.59 1.59
C ALA A 60 -8.40 62.31 0.98
N ILE A 61 -8.51 62.13 -0.34
CA ILE A 61 -7.90 61.02 -1.07
C ILE A 61 -6.38 61.09 -0.95
N ARG A 62 -5.77 62.26 -1.18
CA ARG A 62 -4.32 62.45 -1.06
C ARG A 62 -3.81 62.04 0.32
N THR A 63 -4.41 62.57 1.38
CA THR A 63 -4.02 62.22 2.77
C THR A 63 -4.21 60.74 3.06
N SER A 64 -5.30 60.12 2.58
CA SER A 64 -5.50 58.68 2.74
C SER A 64 -4.47 57.86 1.97
N THR A 65 -4.03 58.31 0.79
CA THR A 65 -2.97 57.68 0.01
C THR A 65 -1.62 57.78 0.72
N GLU A 66 -1.26 58.95 1.23
CA GLU A 66 0.00 59.17 1.99
C GLU A 66 0.06 58.28 3.23
N ASN A 67 -1.05 58.16 3.97
CA ASN A 67 -1.14 57.28 5.13
C ASN A 67 -1.00 55.80 4.74
N CYS A 68 -1.61 55.40 3.62
CA CYS A 68 -1.51 54.04 3.09
C CYS A 68 -0.08 53.72 2.66
N GLU A 69 0.58 54.65 1.95
CA GLU A 69 1.99 54.53 1.55
C GLU A 69 2.91 54.37 2.77
N GLY A 70 2.71 55.18 3.82
CA GLY A 70 3.44 55.05 5.08
C GLY A 70 3.25 53.67 5.74
N ALA A 71 2.02 53.17 5.82
CA ALA A 71 1.72 51.86 6.40
C ALA A 71 2.32 50.71 5.57
N VAL A 72 2.30 50.82 4.25
CA VAL A 72 2.92 49.84 3.33
C VAL A 72 4.43 49.84 3.47
N ASN A 73 5.07 51.00 3.54
CA ASN A 73 6.52 51.11 3.75
C ASN A 73 6.92 50.51 5.09
N GLN A 74 6.20 50.82 6.18
CA GLN A 74 6.45 50.24 7.49
C GLN A 74 6.30 48.71 7.49
N SER A 75 5.26 48.19 6.83
CA SER A 75 5.06 46.73 6.69
C SER A 75 6.19 46.08 5.88
N THR A 76 6.64 46.76 4.82
CA THR A 76 7.77 46.31 4.00
C THR A 76 9.05 46.22 4.82
N ASP A 77 9.35 47.25 5.62
CA ASP A 77 10.52 47.27 6.49
C ASP A 77 10.47 46.12 7.52
N GLN A 78 9.33 45.91 8.17
CA GLN A 78 9.14 44.80 9.12
C GLN A 78 9.33 43.41 8.48
N ILE A 79 8.87 43.23 7.25
CA ILE A 79 9.07 42.00 6.48
C ILE A 79 10.55 41.83 6.13
N CYS A 80 11.22 42.89 5.69
CA CYS A 80 12.65 42.87 5.39
C CYS A 80 13.50 42.50 6.61
N ASP A 81 13.19 43.07 7.77
CA ASP A 81 13.85 42.73 9.04
C ASP A 81 13.62 41.26 9.40
N SER A 82 12.36 40.79 9.35
CA SER A 82 12.02 39.39 9.66
C SER A 82 12.70 38.38 8.73
N ILE A 83 12.83 38.72 7.43
CA ILE A 83 13.55 37.89 6.45
C ILE A 83 15.05 37.86 6.75
N THR A 84 15.61 38.98 7.19
CA THR A 84 17.03 39.07 7.56
C THR A 84 17.31 38.24 8.81
N ASP A 85 16.48 38.36 9.84
CA ASP A 85 16.58 37.55 11.05
C ASP A 85 16.44 36.05 10.74
N PHE A 86 15.48 35.68 9.88
CA PHE A 86 15.31 34.30 9.44
C PHE A 86 16.52 33.78 8.67
N LYS A 87 17.09 34.60 7.77
CA LYS A 87 18.30 34.26 7.03
C LYS A 87 19.47 34.02 7.98
N ASP A 88 19.61 34.84 9.01
CA ASP A 88 20.68 34.71 10.00
C ASP A 88 20.49 33.48 10.89
N ASP A 89 19.28 33.20 11.41
CA ASP A 89 18.97 31.96 12.15
C ASP A 89 19.18 30.71 11.28
N PHE A 90 18.77 30.76 10.02
CA PHE A 90 18.95 29.67 9.08
C PHE A 90 20.44 29.41 8.82
N ASN A 91 21.23 30.45 8.55
CA ASN A 91 22.67 30.32 8.36
C ASN A 91 23.35 29.81 9.62
N GLN A 92 22.96 30.30 10.80
CA GLN A 92 23.48 29.83 12.08
C GLN A 92 23.18 28.35 12.29
N LYS A 93 21.94 27.91 12.05
CA LYS A 93 21.57 26.49 12.13
C LYS A 93 22.35 25.67 11.11
N PHE A 94 22.47 26.15 9.88
CA PHE A 94 23.21 25.46 8.84
C PHE A 94 24.69 25.31 9.17
N ASP A 95 25.30 26.36 9.74
CA ASP A 95 26.67 26.34 10.22
C ASP A 95 26.84 25.41 11.43
N ASP A 96 25.87 25.35 12.36
CA ASP A 96 25.85 24.38 13.45
C ASP A 96 25.73 22.93 12.94
N PHE A 97 24.85 22.69 11.95
CA PHE A 97 24.77 21.42 11.22
C PHE A 97 26.08 21.08 10.49
N ARG A 98 26.82 22.06 9.99
CA ARG A 98 28.11 21.83 9.31
C ARG A 98 29.24 21.57 10.30
N ALA A 99 29.26 22.28 11.42
CA ALA A 99 30.29 22.17 12.45
C ALA A 99 30.11 20.90 13.30
N ASN A 100 28.85 20.56 13.63
CA ASN A 100 28.46 19.36 14.34
C ASN A 100 27.38 18.63 13.54
N PRO A 101 27.74 17.99 12.41
CA PRO A 101 26.77 17.18 11.68
C PRO A 101 26.18 16.18 12.67
N PRO A 102 24.84 16.15 12.85
CA PRO A 102 24.23 15.15 13.71
C PRO A 102 24.64 13.83 13.12
N VAL A 103 25.59 13.19 13.79
CA VAL A 103 26.09 11.90 13.40
C VAL A 103 24.89 11.01 13.65
N GLN A 104 24.05 10.81 12.62
CA GLN A 104 23.28 9.59 12.53
C GLN A 104 24.35 8.52 12.61
N LYS A 105 24.56 8.00 13.82
CA LYS A 105 25.13 6.68 14.01
C LYS A 105 24.12 5.75 13.36
N VAL A 106 24.11 5.70 12.03
CA VAL A 106 23.65 4.55 11.30
C VAL A 106 24.58 3.49 11.84
N GLU A 107 24.09 2.74 12.81
CA GLU A 107 24.70 1.53 13.31
C GLU A 107 24.78 0.56 12.14
N LYS A 108 25.77 0.79 11.26
CA LYS A 108 26.22 -0.17 10.27
C LYS A 108 26.97 -1.33 10.92
N THR A 109 27.06 -1.33 12.24
CA THR A 109 27.41 -2.48 13.06
C THR A 109 26.14 -2.93 13.74
N ILE A 110 25.60 -4.06 13.27
CA ILE A 110 24.64 -4.89 13.99
C ILE A 110 25.11 -4.91 15.45
N ARG A 111 24.47 -4.13 16.34
CA ARG A 111 24.72 -4.25 17.77
C ARG A 111 24.22 -5.64 18.14
N ILE A 112 25.13 -6.61 18.14
CA ILE A 112 24.94 -7.89 18.79
C ILE A 112 24.76 -7.51 20.26
N ALA A 113 23.50 -7.35 20.67
CA ALA A 113 23.11 -6.98 22.02
C ALA A 113 23.77 -7.96 23.00
N ARG A 114 24.08 -7.53 24.22
CA ARG A 114 24.62 -8.45 25.25
C ARG A 114 23.65 -9.61 25.55
N GLU A 115 22.38 -9.48 25.17
CA GLU A 115 21.33 -10.50 25.19
C GLU A 115 21.47 -11.57 24.10
N SER A 116 22.44 -11.43 23.18
CA SER A 116 22.71 -12.41 22.11
C SER A 116 23.23 -13.75 22.64
N TRP A 117 23.50 -13.85 23.95
CA TRP A 117 23.83 -15.13 24.61
C TRP A 117 22.77 -16.20 24.35
N GLN A 118 21.49 -15.81 24.28
CA GLN A 118 20.40 -16.75 23.95
C GLN A 118 20.56 -17.36 22.56
N TRP A 119 20.98 -16.56 21.57
CA TRP A 119 21.20 -17.04 20.20
C TRP A 119 22.40 -17.98 20.08
N TYR A 120 23.47 -17.74 20.85
CA TYR A 120 24.61 -18.67 20.86
C TYR A 120 24.26 -20.00 21.55
N LEU A 121 23.47 -19.95 22.62
CA LEU A 121 22.97 -21.16 23.27
C LEU A 121 22.04 -21.97 22.37
N THR A 122 21.12 -21.32 21.64
CA THR A 122 20.22 -22.02 20.72
C THR A 122 20.99 -22.61 19.54
N LEU A 123 21.94 -21.86 18.97
CA LEU A 123 22.78 -22.36 17.88
C LEU A 123 23.63 -23.54 18.35
N GLY A 124 24.23 -23.48 19.54
CA GLY A 124 24.97 -24.59 20.13
C GLY A 124 24.09 -25.84 20.37
N PHE A 125 22.90 -25.65 20.94
CA PHE A 125 21.96 -26.75 21.21
C PHE A 125 21.47 -27.42 19.92
N THR A 126 21.20 -26.64 18.86
CA THR A 126 20.78 -27.20 17.56
C THR A 126 21.87 -28.06 16.92
N VAL A 127 23.13 -27.60 16.92
CA VAL A 127 24.26 -28.37 16.40
C VAL A 127 24.52 -29.63 17.24
N PHE A 128 24.45 -29.53 18.57
CA PHE A 128 24.61 -30.67 19.45
C PHE A 128 23.50 -31.72 19.24
N SER A 129 22.25 -31.26 19.13
CA SER A 129 21.10 -32.14 18.91
C SER A 129 21.21 -32.88 17.58
N THR A 130 21.55 -32.19 16.48
CA THR A 130 21.72 -32.85 15.18
C THR A 130 22.85 -33.88 15.21
N LEU A 131 23.98 -33.58 15.84
CA LEU A 131 25.10 -34.51 15.98
C LEU A 131 24.70 -35.77 16.78
N LEU A 132 23.94 -35.60 17.87
CA LEU A 132 23.40 -36.73 18.62
C LEU A 132 22.42 -37.57 17.80
N PHE A 133 21.56 -36.95 17.00
CA PHE A 133 20.67 -37.69 16.09
C PHE A 133 21.46 -38.52 15.09
N PHE A 134 22.50 -37.97 14.47
CA PHE A 134 23.38 -38.74 13.58
C PHE A 134 24.09 -39.88 14.33
N ALA A 135 24.61 -39.64 15.53
CA ALA A 135 25.23 -40.71 16.31
C ALA A 135 24.23 -41.83 16.63
N MET A 136 22.99 -41.48 16.98
CA MET A 136 21.91 -42.44 17.23
C MET A 136 21.50 -43.20 15.97
N THR A 137 21.43 -42.55 14.80
CA THR A 137 21.10 -43.22 13.55
C THR A 137 22.20 -44.19 13.11
N PHE A 138 23.48 -43.81 13.23
CA PHE A 138 24.59 -44.73 12.96
C PHE A 138 24.65 -45.90 13.96
N TRP A 139 24.34 -45.64 15.24
CA TRP A 139 24.21 -46.70 16.24
C TRP A 139 23.07 -47.66 15.88
N GLN A 140 21.90 -47.12 15.50
CA GLN A 140 20.76 -47.91 15.08
C GLN A 140 21.06 -48.72 13.83
N GLU A 141 21.68 -48.13 12.81
CA GLU A 141 22.07 -48.83 11.60
C GLU A 141 23.05 -49.97 11.91
N GLY A 142 24.01 -49.74 12.80
CA GLY A 142 24.93 -50.78 13.27
C GLY A 142 24.22 -51.93 13.98
N ARG A 143 23.18 -51.64 14.78
CA ARG A 143 22.35 -52.66 15.44
C ARG A 143 21.46 -53.42 14.46
N ILE A 144 20.89 -52.73 13.47
CA ILE A 144 20.06 -53.35 12.43
C ILE A 144 20.91 -54.29 11.59
N GLU A 145 22.13 -53.89 11.21
CA GLU A 145 23.04 -54.72 10.43
C GLU A 145 23.47 -55.98 11.20
N GLN A 146 23.72 -55.86 12.51
CA GLN A 146 24.01 -57.03 13.35
C GLN A 146 22.83 -58.00 13.42
N CYS A 147 21.60 -57.51 13.58
CA CYS A 147 20.39 -58.34 13.56
C CYS A 147 20.18 -59.01 12.19
N ARG A 148 20.39 -58.26 11.10
CA ARG A 148 20.28 -58.76 9.72
C ARG A 148 21.29 -59.88 9.43
N ILE A 149 22.55 -59.69 9.83
CA ILE A 149 23.60 -60.70 9.66
C ILE A 149 23.30 -61.94 10.49
N SER A 150 22.83 -61.79 11.74
CA SER A 150 22.46 -62.92 12.60
C SER A 150 21.29 -63.72 12.03
N ASP A 151 20.29 -63.05 11.44
CA ASP A 151 19.13 -63.70 10.80
C ASP A 151 19.54 -64.48 9.55
N ILE A 152 20.32 -63.86 8.65
CA ILE A 152 20.88 -64.54 7.46
C ILE A 152 21.72 -65.75 7.86
N LYS A 153 22.52 -65.63 8.92
CA LYS A 153 23.33 -66.74 9.45
C LYS A 153 22.46 -67.91 9.92
N TYR A 154 21.35 -67.62 10.61
CA TYR A 154 20.42 -68.65 11.07
C TYR A 154 19.78 -69.39 9.88
N HIS A 155 19.24 -68.67 8.90
CA HIS A 155 18.62 -69.28 7.72
C HIS A 155 19.62 -70.02 6.83
N TYR A 156 20.86 -69.54 6.74
CA TYR A 156 21.93 -70.26 6.04
C TYR A 156 22.26 -71.60 6.69
N ILE A 157 22.37 -71.66 8.03
CA ILE A 157 22.61 -72.91 8.75
C ILE A 157 21.41 -73.86 8.58
N LEU A 158 20.20 -73.32 8.60
CA LEU A 158 18.98 -74.10 8.40
C LEU A 158 18.89 -74.70 6.98
N MET A 159 19.22 -73.92 5.95
CA MET A 159 19.28 -74.37 4.55
C MET A 159 20.29 -75.52 4.38
N ASN A 160 21.42 -75.47 5.08
CA ASN A 160 22.47 -76.49 5.00
C ASN A 160 22.21 -77.72 5.90
N GLY A 161 21.06 -77.80 6.58
CA GLY A 161 20.69 -78.94 7.42
C GLY A 161 21.43 -78.99 8.76
N GLY A 162 21.93 -77.84 9.25
CA GLY A 162 22.66 -77.72 10.51
C GLY A 162 24.17 -77.43 10.35
N VAL A 163 24.90 -77.42 11.46
CA VAL A 163 26.37 -77.25 11.46
C VAL A 163 27.02 -78.58 11.08
N GLY A 164 27.16 -78.84 9.79
CA GLY A 164 27.80 -80.04 9.24
C GLY A 164 29.33 -80.04 9.34
N THR A 165 29.99 -80.62 8.33
CA THR A 165 31.46 -80.84 8.27
C THR A 165 32.32 -79.59 8.25
N VAL A 166 31.71 -78.43 7.98
CA VAL A 166 32.40 -77.14 7.83
C VAL A 166 32.73 -76.50 9.19
N GLY A 167 32.07 -76.93 10.28
CA GLY A 167 32.28 -76.38 11.61
C GLY A 167 31.77 -74.93 11.75
N LEU A 168 31.35 -74.56 12.96
CA LEU A 168 30.76 -73.25 13.24
C LEU A 168 31.78 -72.10 13.02
N ASP A 169 33.06 -72.37 13.28
CA ASP A 169 34.15 -71.41 13.21
C ASP A 169 34.46 -70.97 11.75
N SER A 170 34.39 -71.91 10.80
CA SER A 170 34.55 -71.57 9.38
C SER A 170 33.38 -70.75 8.86
N ILE A 171 32.15 -71.04 9.32
CA ILE A 171 30.97 -70.24 8.96
C ILE A 171 31.12 -68.83 9.52
N GLU A 172 31.56 -68.68 10.78
CA GLU A 172 31.82 -67.37 11.38
C GLU A 172 32.83 -66.56 10.55
N SER A 173 33.89 -67.20 10.06
CA SER A 173 34.90 -66.54 9.22
C SER A 173 34.32 -65.95 7.93
N TRP A 174 33.27 -66.58 7.36
CA TRP A 174 32.63 -66.10 6.13
C TRP A 174 31.71 -64.90 6.36
N PHE A 175 31.16 -64.77 7.56
CA PHE A 175 30.32 -63.63 7.94
C PHE A 175 31.13 -62.38 8.33
N ASN A 176 32.45 -62.51 8.51
CA ASN A 176 33.36 -61.38 8.66
C ASN A 176 33.64 -60.64 7.34
N ASP A 177 33.47 -61.30 6.19
CA ASP A 177 33.70 -60.72 4.88
C ASP A 177 32.41 -60.19 4.23
N PRO A 178 32.22 -58.86 4.07
CA PRO A 178 30.95 -58.29 3.59
C PRO A 178 30.58 -58.70 2.16
N LYS A 179 31.55 -59.10 1.34
CA LYS A 179 31.30 -59.64 -0.01
C LYS A 179 30.74 -61.06 0.03
N LYS A 180 31.20 -61.88 0.98
CA LYS A 180 30.72 -63.25 1.17
C LYS A 180 29.33 -63.27 1.81
N VAL A 181 29.06 -62.36 2.75
CA VAL A 181 27.72 -62.17 3.33
C VAL A 181 26.67 -61.89 2.24
N LYS A 182 26.96 -61.00 1.29
CA LYS A 182 26.03 -60.70 0.17
C LYS A 182 25.78 -61.89 -0.74
N GLN A 183 26.79 -62.72 -0.97
CA GLN A 183 26.64 -63.94 -1.76
C GLN A 183 25.75 -64.96 -1.03
N ILE A 184 26.03 -65.19 0.26
CA ILE A 184 25.25 -66.08 1.11
C ILE A 184 23.80 -65.61 1.22
N GLU A 185 23.58 -64.30 1.38
CA GLU A 185 22.23 -63.72 1.42
C GLU A 185 21.43 -64.00 0.14
N ALA A 186 22.06 -63.89 -1.03
CA ALA A 186 21.41 -64.21 -2.31
C ALA A 186 21.08 -65.70 -2.43
N GLU A 187 21.97 -66.57 -1.97
CA GLU A 187 21.77 -68.03 -1.95
C GLU A 187 20.62 -68.43 -1.01
N VAL A 188 20.57 -67.86 0.21
CA VAL A 188 19.49 -68.07 1.17
C VAL A 188 18.16 -67.58 0.63
N ARG A 189 18.12 -66.36 0.06
CA ARG A 189 16.90 -65.80 -0.53
C ARG A 189 16.35 -66.68 -1.66
N ALA A 190 17.20 -67.16 -2.55
CA ALA A 190 16.81 -68.05 -3.64
C ALA A 190 16.34 -69.42 -3.15
N TYR A 191 16.87 -69.90 -2.02
CA TYR A 191 16.39 -71.12 -1.39
C TYR A 191 15.03 -70.94 -0.73
N GLU A 192 14.85 -69.87 0.06
CA GLU A 192 13.57 -69.53 0.71
C GLU A 192 12.45 -69.34 -0.32
N GLU A 193 12.73 -68.68 -1.45
CA GLU A 193 11.77 -68.51 -2.53
C GLU A 193 11.33 -69.86 -3.11
N ARG A 194 12.27 -70.76 -3.39
CA ARG A 194 11.95 -72.12 -3.89
C ARG A 194 11.18 -72.96 -2.87
N VAL A 195 11.53 -72.85 -1.59
CA VAL A 195 10.81 -73.55 -0.51
C VAL A 195 9.38 -73.00 -0.40
N GLN A 196 9.22 -71.68 -0.49
CA GLN A 196 7.91 -71.04 -0.45
C GLN A 196 7.05 -71.38 -1.67
N GLU A 197 7.63 -71.42 -2.86
CA GLU A 197 6.93 -71.89 -4.08
C GLU A 197 6.49 -73.34 -3.96
N THR A 198 7.37 -74.21 -3.45
CA THR A 198 7.04 -75.63 -3.22
C THR A 198 5.92 -75.77 -2.19
N ALA A 199 5.95 -74.98 -1.11
CA ALA A 199 4.88 -74.96 -0.10
C ALA A 199 3.55 -74.48 -0.69
N ARG A 200 3.55 -73.43 -1.52
CA ARG A 200 2.34 -72.96 -2.23
C ARG A 200 1.81 -74.00 -3.21
N ALA A 201 2.68 -74.67 -3.96
CA ALA A 201 2.29 -75.73 -4.89
C ALA A 201 1.72 -76.95 -4.15
N LEU A 202 2.30 -77.31 -3.01
CA LEU A 202 1.80 -78.38 -2.14
C LEU A 202 0.43 -78.04 -1.55
N ASP A 203 0.23 -76.81 -1.07
CA ASP A 203 -1.05 -76.34 -0.54
C ASP A 203 -2.16 -76.37 -1.62
N GLN A 204 -1.85 -75.91 -2.83
CA GLN A 204 -2.75 -76.02 -3.97
C GLN A 204 -3.09 -77.48 -4.31
N LYS A 205 -2.10 -78.38 -4.24
CA LYS A 205 -2.31 -79.80 -4.45
C LYS A 205 -3.22 -80.40 -3.36
N HIS A 206 -2.96 -80.11 -2.09
CA HIS A 206 -3.78 -80.59 -0.98
C HIS A 206 -5.24 -80.12 -1.13
N ARG A 207 -5.44 -78.84 -1.47
CA ARG A 207 -6.77 -78.28 -1.71
C ARG A 207 -7.50 -78.95 -2.88
N LEU A 208 -6.77 -79.37 -3.92
CA LEU A 208 -7.34 -80.11 -5.04
C LEU A 208 -7.68 -81.56 -4.65
N GLU A 209 -6.83 -82.23 -3.87
CA GLU A 209 -7.08 -83.59 -3.36
C GLU A 209 -8.32 -83.65 -2.46
N GLU A 210 -8.51 -82.65 -1.59
CA GLU A 210 -9.69 -82.53 -0.74
C GLU A 210 -10.98 -82.38 -1.57
N LYS A 211 -10.97 -81.49 -2.57
CA LYS A 211 -12.09 -81.33 -3.51
C LYS A 211 -12.40 -82.60 -4.31
N ILE A 212 -11.37 -83.34 -4.75
CA ILE A 212 -11.55 -84.61 -5.45
C ILE A 212 -12.20 -85.65 -4.55
N ASN A 213 -11.78 -85.74 -3.28
CA ASN A 213 -12.35 -86.67 -2.31
C ASN A 213 -13.81 -86.33 -1.98
N GLU A 214 -14.14 -85.05 -1.80
CA GLU A 214 -15.53 -84.59 -1.65
C GLU A 214 -16.40 -84.95 -2.86
N LEU A 215 -15.90 -84.74 -4.07
CA LEU A 215 -16.62 -85.12 -5.31
C LEU A 215 -16.81 -86.63 -5.43
N ASN A 216 -15.81 -87.44 -5.07
CA ASN A 216 -15.90 -88.89 -5.12
C ASN A 216 -16.90 -89.44 -4.08
N THR A 217 -16.91 -88.89 -2.86
CA THR A 217 -17.89 -89.26 -1.82
C THR A 217 -19.32 -88.88 -2.23
N GLN A 218 -19.53 -87.72 -2.86
CA GLN A 218 -20.82 -87.36 -3.46
C GLN A 218 -21.24 -88.32 -4.58
N SER A 219 -20.32 -88.69 -5.48
CA SER A 219 -20.62 -89.61 -6.59
C SER A 219 -20.92 -91.04 -6.13
N GLN A 220 -20.27 -91.52 -5.06
CA GLN A 220 -20.59 -92.82 -4.46
C GLN A 220 -21.95 -92.80 -3.73
N ASN A 221 -22.28 -91.69 -3.06
CA ASN A 221 -23.59 -91.51 -2.43
C ASN A 221 -24.72 -91.38 -3.46
N SER A 222 -24.46 -90.87 -4.67
CA SER A 222 -25.47 -90.74 -5.73
C SER A 222 -25.68 -92.02 -6.59
N LYS A 223 -24.88 -93.08 -6.38
CA LYS A 223 -24.98 -94.37 -7.09
C LYS A 223 -25.64 -95.48 -6.25
N LYS A 224 -26.08 -95.15 -5.04
CA LYS A 224 -26.78 -96.04 -4.11
C LYS A 224 -28.26 -95.69 -4.08
#